data_AF-F9PEP2-F1
#
_entry.id   AF-F9PEP2-F1
#
_cell.length_a   1.000
_cell.length_b   1.000
_cell.length_c   1.000
_cell.angle_alpha   90.00
_cell.angle_beta   90.00
_cell.angle_gamma   90.00
#
_symmetry.space_group_name_H-M   'P 1'
#
loop_
_entity.id
_entity.type
_entity.pdbx_description
1 polymer ?
#
loop_
_entity_poly.entity_id
_entity_poly.type
_entity_poly.pdbx_seq_one_letter_code
_entity_poly.pdbx_strand_id
1 'polypeptide(L)'
;MKNKGIIYVLSILLAIILLGGCSVVGTYNGLVSEQTKVEQAQADVATALQRRSDLIGNLVESVKGQMNHETEVFTQIAEARAKIGNGSVTSKENQEAQGELSSAISRLISLTENYPELKSNQNVEQLMTELAGSENRIFVARKDYNQAATEYNQKLRSFPTVLFANMMNFKEAETFKESEEAKTAPKVDFSTSTTKE
;
A
#
# COMPACT_ATOMS: atom_id res chain seq x y z
N MET A 1 -52.62 -39.95 -11.13
CA MET A 1 -51.78 -38.96 -11.86
C MET A 1 -51.30 -37.78 -11.01
N LYS A 2 -51.95 -37.43 -9.88
CA LYS A 2 -51.58 -36.28 -9.03
C LYS A 2 -50.16 -36.35 -8.41
N ASN A 3 -49.63 -37.53 -8.10
CA ASN A 3 -48.32 -37.64 -7.44
C ASN A 3 -47.13 -37.42 -8.40
N LYS A 4 -47.31 -37.65 -9.71
CA LYS A 4 -46.22 -37.48 -10.69
C LYS A 4 -45.82 -36.01 -10.83
N GLY A 5 -46.78 -35.08 -10.79
CA GLY A 5 -46.51 -33.63 -10.84
C GLY A 5 -45.75 -33.13 -9.61
N ILE A 6 -46.10 -33.62 -8.41
CA ILE A 6 -45.39 -33.28 -7.17
C ILE A 6 -43.94 -33.80 -7.20
N ILE A 7 -43.72 -35.02 -7.70
CA ILE A 7 -42.38 -35.60 -7.86
C ILE A 7 -41.55 -34.79 -8.86
N TYR A 8 -42.14 -34.34 -9.98
CA TYR A 8 -41.43 -33.48 -10.93
C TYR A 8 -41.04 -32.12 -10.32
N VAL A 9 -41.96 -31.45 -9.60
CA VAL A 9 -41.67 -30.18 -8.92
C VAL A 9 -40.56 -30.34 -7.88
N LEU A 10 -40.61 -31.39 -7.04
CA LEU A 10 -39.56 -31.70 -6.06
C LEU A 10 -38.21 -32.01 -6.73
N SER A 11 -38.20 -32.73 -7.85
CA SER A 11 -36.96 -33.03 -8.58
C SER A 11 -36.31 -31.79 -9.19
N ILE A 12 -37.11 -30.84 -9.70
CA ILE A 12 -36.63 -29.55 -10.21
C ILE A 12 -36.07 -28.70 -9.06
N LEU A 13 -36.77 -28.66 -7.92
CA LEU A 13 -36.30 -27.96 -6.72
C LEU A 13 -34.97 -28.53 -6.21
N LEU A 14 -34.83 -29.86 -6.17
CA LEU A 14 -33.60 -30.52 -5.75
C LEU A 14 -32.45 -30.29 -6.74
N ALA A 15 -32.73 -30.28 -8.05
CA ALA A 15 -31.73 -29.95 -9.07
C ALA A 15 -31.26 -28.49 -8.96
N ILE A 16 -32.17 -27.54 -8.68
CA ILE A 16 -31.82 -26.13 -8.44
C ILE A 16 -30.96 -25.99 -7.18
N ILE A 17 -31.26 -26.73 -6.11
CA ILE A 17 -30.47 -26.74 -4.88
C ILE A 17 -29.06 -27.32 -5.12
N LEU A 18 -28.95 -28.43 -5.87
CA LEU A 18 -27.66 -29.04 -6.21
C LEU A 18 -26.80 -28.15 -7.13
N LEU A 19 -27.42 -27.51 -8.13
CA LEU A 19 -26.75 -26.54 -9.01
C LEU A 19 -26.34 -25.26 -8.25
N GLY A 20 -27.20 -24.79 -7.33
CA GLY A 20 -26.90 -23.67 -6.44
C GLY A 20 -25.74 -23.97 -5.49
N GLY A 21 -25.73 -25.16 -4.88
CA GLY A 21 -24.66 -25.60 -3.98
C GLY A 21 -23.29 -25.70 -4.65
N CYS A 22 -23.21 -26.22 -5.88
CA CYS A 22 -21.95 -26.26 -6.63
C CYS A 22 -21.44 -24.85 -7.00
N SER A 23 -22.34 -23.92 -7.34
CA SER A 23 -21.97 -22.52 -7.61
C SER A 23 -21.42 -21.82 -6.36
N VAL A 24 -22.00 -22.09 -5.18
CA VAL A 24 -21.53 -21.48 -3.92
C VAL A 24 -20.11 -21.92 -3.58
N VAL A 25 -19.78 -23.21 -3.71
CA VAL A 25 -18.42 -23.71 -3.44
C VAL A 25 -17.39 -23.11 -4.41
N GLY A 26 -17.73 -23.03 -5.71
CA GLY A 26 -16.86 -22.42 -6.72
C GLY A 26 -16.61 -20.93 -6.47
N THR A 27 -17.65 -20.17 -6.13
CA THR A 27 -17.53 -18.74 -5.82
C THR A 27 -16.74 -18.49 -4.53
N TYR A 28 -16.94 -19.31 -3.49
CA TYR A 28 -16.19 -19.21 -2.23
C TYR A 28 -14.70 -19.42 -2.45
N ASN A 29 -14.30 -20.53 -3.09
CA ASN A 29 -12.88 -20.81 -3.38
C ASN A 29 -12.26 -19.72 -4.26
N GLY A 30 -13.05 -19.20 -5.20
CA GLY A 30 -12.65 -18.07 -6.03
C GLY A 30 -12.39 -16.80 -5.22
N LEU A 31 -13.24 -16.47 -4.24
CA LEU A 31 -13.06 -15.31 -3.37
C LEU A 31 -11.88 -15.48 -2.41
N VAL A 32 -11.74 -16.65 -1.79
CA VAL A 32 -10.59 -16.97 -0.92
C VAL A 32 -9.29 -16.79 -1.70
N SER A 33 -9.23 -17.29 -2.94
CA SER A 33 -8.05 -17.12 -3.78
C SER A 33 -7.71 -15.65 -4.04
N GLU A 34 -8.68 -14.79 -4.32
CA GLU A 34 -8.41 -13.36 -4.50
C GLU A 34 -8.04 -12.68 -3.18
N GLN A 35 -8.70 -13.04 -2.08
CA GLN A 35 -8.38 -12.51 -0.75
C GLN A 35 -6.92 -12.82 -0.38
N THR A 36 -6.47 -14.05 -0.62
CA THR A 36 -5.06 -14.43 -0.39
C THR A 36 -4.09 -13.59 -1.24
N LYS A 37 -4.45 -13.22 -2.47
CA LYS A 37 -3.62 -12.30 -3.28
C LYS A 37 -3.53 -10.91 -2.67
N VAL A 38 -4.64 -10.39 -2.14
CA VAL A 38 -4.66 -9.09 -1.44
C VAL A 38 -3.78 -9.16 -0.19
N GLU A 39 -3.91 -10.22 0.61
CA GLU A 39 -3.10 -10.43 1.81
C GLU A 39 -1.60 -10.55 1.48
N GLN A 40 -1.25 -11.25 0.40
CA GLN A 40 0.14 -11.33 -0.08
C GLN A 40 0.67 -9.97 -0.50
N ALA A 41 -0.09 -9.22 -1.32
CA ALA A 41 0.32 -7.88 -1.74
C ALA A 41 0.43 -6.91 -0.55
N GLN A 42 -0.41 -7.08 0.48
CA GLN A 42 -0.32 -6.30 1.72
C GLN A 42 0.96 -6.62 2.48
N ALA A 43 1.34 -7.89 2.55
CA ALA A 43 2.59 -8.33 3.16
C ALA A 43 3.82 -7.81 2.39
N ASP A 44 3.75 -7.71 1.07
CA ASP A 44 4.81 -7.14 0.24
C ASP A 44 5.00 -5.64 0.54
N VAL A 45 3.91 -4.88 0.69
CA VAL A 45 3.98 -3.48 1.13
C VAL A 45 4.59 -3.38 2.54
N ALA A 46 4.13 -4.19 3.49
CA ALA A 46 4.67 -4.19 4.85
C ALA A 46 6.18 -4.48 4.87
N THR A 47 6.64 -5.43 4.06
CA THR A 47 8.05 -5.78 3.92
C THR A 47 8.86 -4.63 3.34
N ALA A 48 8.33 -3.93 2.32
CA ALA A 48 8.99 -2.77 1.74
C ALA A 48 9.11 -1.61 2.75
N LEU A 49 8.05 -1.35 3.53
CA LEU A 49 8.06 -0.35 4.60
C LEU A 49 9.01 -0.71 5.74
N GLN A 50 9.09 -1.99 6.12
CA GLN A 50 10.03 -2.46 7.13
C GLN A 50 11.47 -2.22 6.68
N ARG A 51 11.82 -2.62 5.45
CA ARG A 51 13.16 -2.37 4.90
C ARG A 51 13.51 -0.88 4.91
N ARG A 52 12.56 0.00 4.56
CA ARG A 52 12.75 1.46 4.64
C ARG A 52 13.04 1.91 6.07
N SER A 53 12.28 1.42 7.05
CA SER A 53 12.49 1.71 8.47
C SER A 53 13.89 1.29 8.95
N ASP A 54 14.35 0.11 8.54
CA ASP A 54 15.68 -0.41 8.88
C ASP A 54 16.79 0.44 8.27
N LEU A 55 16.68 0.79 6.98
CA LEU A 55 17.61 1.68 6.29
C LEU A 55 17.68 3.06 6.94
N ILE A 56 16.53 3.62 7.34
CA ILE A 56 16.47 4.90 8.06
C ILE A 56 17.18 4.81 9.40
N GLY A 57 16.99 3.72 10.15
CA GLY A 57 17.71 3.49 11.41
C GLY A 57 19.23 3.54 11.21
N ASN A 58 19.72 2.77 10.24
CA ASN A 58 21.15 2.71 9.92
C ASN A 58 21.70 4.06 9.44
N LEU A 59 20.92 4.80 8.64
CA LEU A 59 21.30 6.13 8.16
C LEU A 59 21.39 7.12 9.33
N VAL A 60 20.38 7.16 10.20
CA VAL A 60 20.36 8.03 11.39
C VAL A 60 21.58 7.75 12.26
N GLU A 61 21.89 6.49 12.56
CA GLU A 61 23.08 6.15 13.35
C GLU A 61 24.39 6.58 12.69
N SER A 62 24.48 6.45 11.37
CA SER A 62 25.68 6.81 10.60
C SER A 62 25.95 8.32 10.57
N VAL A 63 24.88 9.14 10.52
CA VAL A 63 25.02 10.62 10.40
C VAL A 63 24.97 11.34 11.75
N LYS A 64 24.35 10.73 12.77
CA LYS A 64 24.11 11.37 14.08
C LYS A 64 25.40 11.88 14.73
N GLY A 65 26.49 11.12 14.63
CA GLY A 65 27.77 11.50 15.24
C GLY A 65 28.40 12.78 14.68
N GLN A 66 28.07 13.18 13.45
CA GLN A 66 28.58 14.39 12.79
C GLN A 66 27.52 15.52 12.75
N MET A 67 26.24 15.17 12.80
CA MET A 67 25.11 16.11 12.80
C MET A 67 24.51 16.36 14.18
N ASN A 68 25.31 16.31 15.27
CA ASN A 68 24.79 16.39 16.64
C ASN A 68 23.96 17.66 16.94
N HIS A 69 24.16 18.74 16.18
CA HIS A 69 23.43 20.00 16.34
C HIS A 69 22.06 19.98 15.66
N GLU A 70 21.80 19.05 14.74
CA GLU A 70 20.56 18.90 13.97
C GLU A 70 19.50 18.11 14.75
N THR A 71 19.23 18.50 15.99
CA THR A 71 18.31 17.77 16.88
C THR A 71 16.87 17.79 16.35
N GLU A 72 16.49 18.86 15.66
CA GLU A 72 15.14 19.04 15.13
C GLU A 72 14.80 17.95 14.11
N VAL A 73 15.68 17.66 13.15
CA VAL A 73 15.41 16.65 12.12
C VAL A 73 15.34 15.24 12.71
N PHE A 74 16.19 14.92 13.68
CA PHE A 74 16.13 13.62 14.36
C PHE A 74 14.87 13.45 15.19
N THR A 75 14.37 14.54 15.78
CA THR A 75 13.11 14.55 16.53
C THR A 75 11.93 14.30 15.59
N GLN A 76 11.88 15.00 14.46
CA GLN A 76 10.85 14.80 13.43
C GLN A 76 10.83 13.36 12.90
N ILE A 77 12.01 12.76 12.65
CA ILE A 77 12.11 11.35 12.25
C ILE A 77 11.60 10.42 13.34
N ALA A 78 11.98 10.65 14.61
CA ALA A 78 11.55 9.83 15.73
C ALA A 78 10.03 9.91 15.96
N GLU A 79 9.46 11.11 15.91
CA GLU A 79 8.01 11.34 16.03
C GLU A 79 7.24 10.69 14.89
N ALA A 80 7.68 10.87 13.64
CA ALA A 80 7.05 10.24 12.49
C ALA A 80 7.10 8.71 12.59
N ARG A 81 8.22 8.14 13.06
CA ARG A 81 8.33 6.69 13.33
C ARG A 81 7.40 6.23 14.45
N ALA A 82 7.24 7.01 15.51
CA ALA A 82 6.36 6.68 16.63
C ALA A 82 4.87 6.70 16.23
N LYS A 83 4.50 7.53 15.24
CA LYS A 83 3.15 7.57 14.67
C LYS A 83 2.84 6.40 13.75
N ILE A 84 3.86 5.72 13.19
CA ILE A 84 3.65 4.49 12.42
C ILE A 84 3.26 3.38 13.39
N GLY A 85 1.96 3.11 13.48
CA GLY A 85 1.40 2.13 14.39
C GLY A 85 1.32 0.72 13.79
N ASN A 86 1.01 -0.26 14.64
CA ASN A 86 0.77 -1.65 14.25
C ASN A 86 -0.59 -1.88 13.53
N GLY A 87 -1.29 -0.80 13.15
CA GLY A 87 -2.57 -0.87 12.43
C GLY A 87 -2.39 -1.29 10.97
N SER A 88 -3.50 -1.32 10.22
CA SER A 88 -3.44 -1.62 8.78
C SER A 88 -2.48 -0.68 8.06
N VAL A 89 -1.66 -1.21 7.16
CA VAL A 89 -0.78 -0.41 6.29
C VAL A 89 -1.55 0.59 5.43
N THR A 90 -2.84 0.31 5.16
CA THR A 90 -3.75 1.19 4.43
C THR A 90 -4.43 2.23 5.30
N SER A 91 -4.23 2.23 6.63
CA SER A 91 -4.88 3.21 7.48
C SER A 91 -4.43 4.62 7.12
N LYS A 92 -5.35 5.58 7.19
CA LYS A 92 -5.06 6.99 6.88
C LYS A 92 -3.92 7.52 7.76
N GLU A 93 -3.96 7.21 9.05
CA GLU A 93 -2.94 7.61 10.03
C GLU A 93 -1.56 7.06 9.66
N ASN A 94 -1.47 5.77 9.25
CA ASN A 94 -0.20 5.19 8.80
C ASN A 94 0.28 5.85 7.50
N GLN A 95 -0.62 6.13 6.55
CA GLN A 95 -0.23 6.80 5.30
C GLN A 95 0.31 8.21 5.56
N GLU A 96 -0.34 8.98 6.44
CA GLU A 96 0.11 10.32 6.85
C GLU A 96 1.46 10.27 7.56
N ALA A 97 1.64 9.36 8.53
CA ALA A 97 2.90 9.18 9.24
C ALA A 97 4.05 8.79 8.29
N GLN A 98 3.78 7.93 7.31
CA GLN A 98 4.78 7.56 6.29
C GLN A 98 5.14 8.73 5.37
N GLY A 99 4.20 9.66 5.11
CA GLY A 99 4.45 10.90 4.39
C GLY A 99 5.33 11.87 5.18
N GLU A 100 4.99 12.09 6.46
CA GLU A 100 5.79 12.89 7.40
C GLU A 100 7.24 12.36 7.48
N LEU A 101 7.40 11.04 7.59
CA LEU A 101 8.71 10.40 7.62
C LEU A 101 9.51 10.68 6.33
N SER A 102 8.86 10.59 5.16
CA SER A 102 9.51 10.85 3.87
C SER A 102 9.96 12.31 3.74
N SER A 103 9.15 13.25 4.25
CA SER A 103 9.50 14.68 4.33
C SER A 103 10.69 14.93 5.25
N ALA A 104 10.71 14.32 6.44
CA ALA A 104 11.80 14.47 7.40
C ALA A 104 13.13 13.90 6.87
N ILE A 105 13.07 12.76 6.16
CA ILE A 105 14.23 12.18 5.48
C ILE A 105 14.74 13.08 4.35
N SER A 106 13.84 13.69 3.57
CA SER A 106 14.24 14.62 2.51
C SER A 106 15.00 15.83 3.09
N ARG A 107 14.55 16.34 4.24
CA ARG A 107 15.26 17.39 5.00
C ARG A 107 16.61 16.91 5.51
N LEU A 108 16.69 15.69 6.06
CA LEU A 108 17.95 15.10 6.52
C LEU A 108 18.97 15.05 5.37
N ILE A 109 18.57 14.55 4.21
CA ILE A 109 19.44 14.46 3.01
C ILE A 109 19.90 15.86 2.60
N SER A 110 19.02 16.86 2.56
CA SER A 110 19.43 18.23 2.25
C SER A 110 20.42 18.79 3.27
N LEU A 111 20.24 18.51 4.57
CA LEU A 111 21.17 18.93 5.60
C LEU A 111 22.54 18.26 5.43
N THR A 112 22.61 17.00 4.97
CA THR A 112 23.91 16.33 4.72
C THR A 112 24.79 17.06 3.70
N GLU A 113 24.23 17.91 2.84
CA GLU A 113 25.01 18.72 1.90
C GLU A 113 25.93 19.73 2.59
N ASN A 114 25.58 20.14 3.81
CA ASN A 114 26.38 21.06 4.63
C ASN A 114 27.54 20.36 5.36
N TYR A 115 27.64 19.03 5.26
CA TYR A 115 28.63 18.20 5.95
C TYR A 115 29.48 17.41 4.93
N PRO A 116 30.60 17.99 4.43
CA PRO A 116 31.44 17.37 3.40
C PRO A 116 31.96 15.97 3.76
N GLU A 117 32.22 15.73 5.05
CA GLU A 117 32.66 14.44 5.58
C GLU A 117 31.59 13.34 5.46
N LEU A 118 30.30 13.68 5.56
CA LEU A 118 29.19 12.75 5.33
C LEU A 118 28.98 12.50 3.85
N LYS A 119 29.09 13.57 3.05
CA LYS A 119 28.94 13.50 1.60
C LYS A 119 29.99 12.59 0.92
N SER A 120 31.19 12.54 1.48
CA SER A 120 32.28 11.69 1.01
C SER A 120 32.28 10.29 1.63
N ASN A 121 31.37 10.01 2.57
CA ASN A 121 31.26 8.70 3.20
C ASN A 121 30.44 7.74 2.31
N GLN A 122 31.14 6.77 1.72
CA GLN A 122 30.54 5.76 0.83
C GLN A 122 29.38 4.99 1.48
N ASN A 123 29.43 4.72 2.78
CA ASN A 123 28.34 4.00 3.48
C ASN A 123 27.07 4.88 3.56
N VAL A 124 27.24 6.17 3.82
CA VAL A 124 26.12 7.14 3.88
C VAL A 124 25.51 7.33 2.49
N GLU A 125 26.34 7.49 1.47
CA GLU A 125 25.91 7.57 0.06
C GLU A 125 25.13 6.32 -0.38
N GLN A 126 25.63 5.13 -0.03
CA GLN A 126 24.95 3.87 -0.33
C GLN A 126 23.59 3.80 0.36
N LEU A 127 23.50 4.12 1.65
CA LEU A 127 22.23 4.12 2.39
C LEU A 127 21.22 5.10 1.79
N MET A 128 21.63 6.30 1.40
CA MET A 128 20.76 7.28 0.73
C MET A 128 20.25 6.73 -0.62
N THR A 129 21.12 6.08 -1.39
CA THR A 129 20.75 5.45 -2.67
C THR A 129 19.77 4.29 -2.46
N GLU A 130 20.01 3.42 -1.48
CA GLU A 130 19.09 2.32 -1.13
C GLU A 130 17.74 2.85 -0.65
N LEU A 131 17.75 3.96 0.09
CA LEU A 131 16.54 4.60 0.59
C LEU A 131 15.70 5.18 -0.54
N ALA A 132 16.32 5.89 -1.49
CA ALA A 132 15.65 6.35 -2.71
C ALA A 132 15.08 5.17 -3.53
N GLY A 133 15.83 4.08 -3.67
CA GLY A 133 15.35 2.85 -4.30
C GLY A 133 14.19 2.19 -3.55
N SER A 134 14.16 2.29 -2.22
CA SER A 134 13.07 1.76 -1.40
C SER A 134 11.75 2.47 -1.65
N GLU A 135 11.77 3.77 -1.94
CA GLU A 135 10.56 4.54 -2.23
C GLU A 135 9.89 4.07 -3.52
N ASN A 136 10.69 3.80 -4.56
CA ASN A 136 10.16 3.20 -5.79
C ASN A 136 9.57 1.80 -5.54
N ARG A 137 10.21 0.98 -4.69
CA ARG A 137 9.67 -0.34 -4.32
C ARG A 137 8.34 -0.23 -3.57
N ILE A 138 8.20 0.74 -2.67
CA ILE A 138 6.94 1.00 -1.96
C ILE A 138 5.86 1.44 -2.95
N PHE A 139 6.20 2.34 -3.89
CA PHE A 139 5.27 2.78 -4.92
C PHE A 139 4.72 1.60 -5.75
N VAL A 140 5.61 0.74 -6.24
CA VAL A 140 5.22 -0.46 -6.99
C VAL A 140 4.37 -1.41 -6.14
N ALA A 141 4.79 -1.71 -4.91
CA ALA A 141 4.04 -2.59 -4.02
C ALA A 141 2.62 -2.04 -3.71
N ARG A 142 2.48 -0.72 -3.51
CA ARG A 142 1.17 -0.08 -3.32
C ARG A 142 0.29 -0.19 -4.56
N LYS A 143 0.87 -0.01 -5.75
CA LYS A 143 0.16 -0.18 -7.03
C LYS A 143 -0.33 -1.61 -7.19
N ASP A 144 0.53 -2.59 -6.95
CA ASP A 144 0.20 -4.02 -7.08
C ASP A 144 -0.87 -4.43 -6.06
N TYR A 145 -0.77 -3.94 -4.82
CA TYR A 145 -1.82 -4.10 -3.81
C TYR A 145 -3.15 -3.48 -4.26
N ASN A 146 -3.15 -2.24 -4.76
CA ASN A 146 -4.37 -1.58 -5.24
C ASN A 146 -5.01 -2.34 -6.39
N GLN A 147 -4.20 -2.92 -7.29
CA GLN A 147 -4.70 -3.78 -8.35
C GLN A 147 -5.37 -5.03 -7.78
N ALA A 148 -4.69 -5.78 -6.90
CA ALA A 148 -5.24 -6.98 -6.28
C ALA A 148 -6.53 -6.68 -5.47
N ALA A 149 -6.53 -5.59 -4.69
CA ALA A 149 -7.69 -5.15 -3.93
C ALA A 149 -8.86 -4.75 -4.84
N THR A 150 -8.60 -4.11 -5.97
CA THR A 150 -9.62 -3.75 -6.96
C THR A 150 -10.22 -4.99 -7.62
N GLU A 151 -9.39 -5.93 -8.04
CA GLU A 151 -9.84 -7.20 -8.63
C GLU A 151 -10.70 -8.01 -7.63
N TYR A 152 -10.25 -8.11 -6.37
CA TYR A 152 -11.00 -8.73 -5.29
C TYR A 152 -12.34 -8.02 -5.03
N ASN A 153 -12.34 -6.70 -4.88
CA ASN A 153 -13.55 -5.91 -4.64
C ASN A 153 -14.54 -6.00 -5.81
N GLN A 154 -14.04 -6.02 -7.06
CA GLN A 154 -14.86 -6.22 -8.24
C GLN A 154 -15.53 -7.59 -8.21
N LYS A 155 -14.79 -8.66 -7.89
CA LYS A 155 -15.33 -10.02 -7.79
C LYS A 155 -16.35 -10.15 -6.65
N LEU A 156 -16.09 -9.49 -5.52
CA LEU A 156 -16.97 -9.44 -4.36
C LEU A 156 -18.32 -8.77 -4.68
N ARG A 157 -18.29 -7.69 -5.47
CA ARG A 157 -19.47 -6.93 -5.90
C ARG A 157 -20.19 -7.51 -7.13
N SER A 158 -19.58 -8.49 -7.81
CA SER A 158 -20.15 -9.08 -9.01
C SER A 158 -21.27 -10.08 -8.69
N PHE A 159 -22.25 -10.22 -9.59
CA PHE A 159 -23.26 -11.27 -9.50
C PHE A 159 -22.67 -12.62 -9.99
N PRO A 160 -22.95 -13.75 -9.32
CA PRO A 160 -23.84 -13.95 -8.16
C PRO A 160 -23.17 -13.74 -6.79
N THR A 161 -21.86 -13.48 -6.75
CA THR A 161 -21.04 -13.38 -5.53
C THR A 161 -21.63 -12.43 -4.48
N VAL A 162 -22.14 -11.26 -4.89
CA VAL A 162 -22.71 -10.23 -4.00
C VAL A 162 -23.86 -10.74 -3.11
N LEU A 163 -24.61 -11.75 -3.56
CA LEU A 163 -25.73 -12.31 -2.81
C LEU A 163 -25.29 -13.11 -1.58
N PHE A 164 -24.11 -13.73 -1.65
CA PHE A 164 -23.59 -14.62 -0.61
C PHE A 164 -22.35 -14.05 0.10
N ALA A 165 -21.69 -13.03 -0.47
CA ALA A 165 -20.50 -12.38 0.08
C ALA A 165 -20.69 -11.94 1.54
N ASN A 166 -21.78 -11.22 1.83
CA ASN A 166 -22.11 -10.75 3.17
C ASN A 166 -22.42 -11.91 4.14
N MET A 167 -23.05 -12.98 3.64
CA MET A 167 -23.38 -14.16 4.45
C MET A 167 -22.12 -14.96 4.85
N MET A 168 -21.07 -14.89 4.02
CA MET A 168 -19.79 -15.60 4.21
C MET A 168 -18.70 -14.72 4.87
N ASN A 169 -19.04 -13.53 5.37
CA ASN A 169 -18.14 -12.58 6.04
C ASN A 169 -16.97 -12.04 5.19
N PHE A 170 -17.05 -12.08 3.86
CA PHE A 170 -16.07 -11.40 3.03
C PHE A 170 -16.32 -9.89 3.06
N LYS A 171 -15.27 -9.13 3.36
CA LYS A 171 -15.30 -7.66 3.43
C LYS A 171 -14.48 -7.08 2.30
N GLU A 172 -14.82 -5.88 1.86
CA GLU A 172 -14.04 -5.13 0.89
C GLU A 172 -12.64 -4.81 1.44
N ALA A 173 -11.65 -4.91 0.57
CA ALA A 173 -10.29 -4.48 0.87
C ALA A 173 -10.18 -2.96 0.69
N GLU A 174 -9.62 -2.28 1.68
CA GLU A 174 -9.27 -0.87 1.56
C GLU A 174 -8.10 -0.69 0.59
N THR A 175 -8.15 0.32 -0.27
CA THR A 175 -7.05 0.65 -1.19
C THR A 175 -6.20 1.80 -0.64
N PHE A 176 -4.92 1.85 -1.00
CA PHE A 176 -4.11 3.06 -0.84
C PHE A 176 -4.74 4.18 -1.67
N LYS A 177 -4.97 5.34 -1.03
CA LYS A 177 -5.48 6.52 -1.73
C LYS A 177 -4.28 7.25 -2.33
N GLU A 178 -4.45 7.77 -3.55
CA GLU A 178 -3.47 8.71 -4.09
C GLU A 178 -3.40 9.93 -3.16
N SER A 179 -2.18 10.38 -2.83
CA SER A 179 -2.02 11.64 -2.12
C SER A 179 -2.61 12.74 -3.00
N GLU A 180 -3.33 13.70 -2.39
CA GLU A 180 -3.93 14.83 -3.13
C GLU A 180 -2.86 15.63 -3.92
N GLU A 181 -1.59 15.54 -3.53
CA GLU A 181 -0.42 16.12 -4.20
C GLU A 181 -0.16 15.53 -5.60
N ALA A 182 -0.48 14.25 -5.82
CA ALA A 182 -0.36 13.62 -7.14
C ALA A 182 -1.38 14.17 -8.16
N LYS A 183 -2.47 14.80 -7.69
CA LYS A 183 -3.47 15.44 -8.57
C LYS A 183 -3.03 16.80 -9.09
N THR A 184 -2.05 17.43 -8.46
CA THR A 184 -1.46 18.69 -8.92
C THR A 184 -0.15 18.42 -9.65
N ALA A 185 -0.24 18.04 -10.92
CA ALA A 185 0.94 18.01 -11.79
C ALA A 185 1.61 19.39 -11.80
N PRO A 186 2.94 19.48 -11.57
CA PRO A 186 3.63 20.77 -11.65
C PRO A 186 3.51 21.31 -13.08
N LYS A 187 2.90 22.49 -13.22
CA LYS A 187 2.86 23.22 -14.49
C LYS A 187 4.27 23.75 -14.77
N VAL A 188 5.00 23.07 -15.64
CA VAL A 188 6.27 23.57 -16.14
C VAL A 188 5.98 24.63 -17.20
N ASP A 189 6.16 25.89 -16.83
CA ASP A 189 6.07 27.04 -17.73
C ASP A 189 7.49 27.50 -18.10
N PHE A 190 7.84 27.38 -19.38
CA PHE A 190 9.15 27.77 -19.93
C PHE A 190 9.17 29.22 -20.45
N SER A 191 8.19 30.07 -20.14
CA SER A 191 7.99 31.37 -20.78
C SER A 191 8.94 32.52 -20.37
N THR A 192 10.05 32.27 -19.67
CA THR A 192 10.97 33.35 -19.21
C THR A 192 12.35 33.37 -19.89
N SER A 193 12.44 33.02 -21.18
CA SER A 193 13.63 33.34 -21.99
C SER A 193 13.27 33.80 -23.40
N THR A 194 12.77 35.02 -23.53
CA THR A 194 12.94 35.78 -24.77
C THR A 194 13.37 37.19 -24.40
N THR A 195 14.68 37.32 -24.20
CA THR A 195 15.43 38.57 -24.28
C THR A 195 14.97 39.35 -25.49
N LYS A 196 14.39 40.53 -25.29
CA LYS A 196 14.28 41.54 -26.34
C LYS A 196 15.61 42.28 -26.40
N GLU A 197 16.28 42.15 -27.55
CA GLU A 197 17.24 43.14 -28.05
C GLU A 197 16.60 44.53 -28.16
#